data_AF-A0A522GEH3-F1
#
_entry.id   AF-A0A522GEH3-F1
#
_cell.length_a   1.000
_cell.length_b   1.000
_cell.length_c   1.000
_cell.angle_alpha   90.00
_cell.angle_beta   90.00
_cell.angle_gamma   90.00
#
_symmetry.space_group_name_H-M   'P 1'
#
loop_
_entity.id
_entity.type
_entity.pdbx_description
1 polymer ?
#
loop_
_entity_poly.entity_id
_entity_poly.type
_entity_poly.pdbx_seq_one_letter_code
_entity_poly.pdbx_strand_id
1 'polypeptide(L)'
;MLAHVFDYETTLAACAQGNQTSLRDLFNQEAPHMLALAARMLADNSAAEAIVRDTFILIWKNASSYDRDVGTARAWIYSIMRYRVMNRLSQMGRSSPALKTNWQDDLPLPSNAEDPPGIIGKLNELDPAQRLPILMAYYHGLNYEQIATLTHVPQAQIKTQVHAALAVLSEVESA
;
A
#
# COMPACT_ATOMS: atom_id res chain seq x y z
N MET A 1 17.80 -20.82 -7.36
CA MET A 1 16.43 -21.37 -7.23
C MET A 1 15.49 -20.24 -7.64
N LEU A 2 14.89 -20.31 -8.82
CA LEU A 2 14.06 -19.22 -9.36
C LEU A 2 12.84 -19.04 -8.45
N ALA A 3 12.72 -17.89 -7.80
CA ALA A 3 11.52 -17.53 -7.06
C ALA A 3 10.35 -17.55 -8.06
N HIS A 4 9.38 -18.44 -7.85
CA HIS A 4 8.19 -18.47 -8.67
C HIS A 4 7.42 -17.18 -8.40
N VAL A 5 7.50 -16.23 -9.32
CA VAL A 5 6.76 -14.97 -9.24
C VAL A 5 5.28 -15.33 -9.26
N PHE A 6 4.52 -14.86 -8.26
CA PHE A 6 3.07 -15.05 -8.23
C PHE A 6 2.44 -14.24 -9.37
N ASP A 7 1.66 -14.89 -10.22
CA ASP A 7 0.97 -14.25 -11.35
C ASP A 7 -0.36 -13.65 -10.87
N TYR A 8 -0.34 -12.37 -10.53
CA TYR A 8 -1.49 -11.65 -10.00
C TYR A 8 -2.56 -11.43 -11.06
N GLU A 9 -2.14 -11.16 -12.30
CA GLU A 9 -3.01 -10.86 -13.44
C GLU A 9 -3.89 -12.07 -13.77
N THR A 10 -3.28 -13.25 -13.94
CA THR A 10 -4.01 -14.49 -14.20
C THR A 10 -4.90 -14.87 -13.02
N THR A 11 -4.42 -14.67 -11.79
CA THR A 11 -5.19 -14.96 -10.58
C THR A 11 -6.44 -14.08 -10.46
N LEU A 12 -6.33 -12.76 -10.73
CA LEU A 12 -7.48 -11.85 -10.74
C LEU A 12 -8.46 -12.19 -11.87
N ALA A 13 -7.97 -12.52 -13.06
CA ALA A 13 -8.83 -12.93 -14.17
C ALA A 13 -9.65 -14.19 -13.82
N ALA A 14 -9.05 -15.15 -13.12
CA ALA A 14 -9.76 -16.34 -12.62
C ALA A 14 -10.76 -16.00 -11.50
N CYS A 15 -10.42 -15.06 -10.60
CA CYS A 15 -11.37 -14.55 -9.60
C CYS A 15 -12.59 -13.90 -10.26
N ALA A 16 -12.40 -13.12 -11.32
CA ALA A 16 -13.48 -12.49 -12.08
C ALA A 16 -14.45 -13.53 -12.71
N GLN A 17 -13.97 -14.74 -12.94
CA GLN A 17 -14.76 -15.88 -13.45
C GLN A 17 -15.39 -16.72 -12.32
N GLY A 18 -15.24 -16.32 -11.06
CA GLY A 18 -15.80 -17.04 -9.92
C GLY A 18 -14.94 -18.20 -9.43
N ASN A 19 -13.64 -18.25 -9.76
CA ASN A 19 -12.73 -19.28 -9.25
C ASN A 19 -12.34 -18.99 -7.78
N GLN A 20 -12.97 -19.71 -6.84
CA GLN A 20 -12.70 -19.57 -5.41
C GLN A 20 -11.30 -20.03 -5.01
N THR A 21 -10.70 -20.98 -5.74
CA THR A 21 -9.33 -21.43 -5.48
C THR A 21 -8.33 -20.32 -5.75
N SER A 22 -8.49 -19.59 -6.86
CA SER A 22 -7.64 -18.44 -7.18
C SER A 22 -7.76 -17.32 -6.14
N LEU A 23 -8.95 -17.06 -5.61
CA LEU A 23 -9.11 -16.10 -4.51
C LEU A 23 -8.38 -16.56 -3.25
N ARG A 24 -8.45 -17.86 -2.93
CA ARG A 24 -7.74 -18.44 -1.77
C ARG A 24 -6.22 -18.35 -1.94
N ASP A 25 -5.73 -18.61 -3.14
CA ASP A 25 -4.29 -18.53 -3.43
C ASP A 25 -3.80 -17.09 -3.31
N LEU A 26 -4.57 -16.13 -3.82
CA LEU A 26 -4.30 -14.71 -3.62
C LEU A 26 -4.33 -14.31 -2.14
N PHE A 27 -5.29 -14.85 -1.37
CA PHE A 27 -5.39 -14.63 0.06
C PHE A 27 -4.15 -15.12 0.79
N ASN A 28 -3.74 -16.37 0.56
CA ASN A 28 -2.56 -16.94 1.19
C ASN A 28 -1.28 -16.16 0.86
N GLN A 29 -1.20 -15.64 -0.36
CA GLN A 29 -0.06 -14.88 -0.85
C GLN A 29 0.02 -13.48 -0.21
N GLU A 30 -1.07 -12.72 -0.20
CA GLU A 30 -1.03 -11.29 0.16
C GLU A 30 -1.59 -10.96 1.54
N ALA A 31 -2.47 -11.78 2.12
CA ALA A 31 -3.06 -11.47 3.42
C ALA A 31 -2.03 -11.24 4.54
N PRO A 32 -0.92 -12.00 4.67
CA PRO A 32 0.10 -11.71 5.67
C PRO A 32 0.75 -10.33 5.48
N HIS A 33 1.07 -9.96 4.24
CA HIS A 33 1.67 -8.67 3.88
C HIS A 33 0.70 -7.51 4.13
N MET A 34 -0.56 -7.66 3.71
CA MET A 34 -1.61 -6.68 3.96
C MET A 34 -1.91 -6.52 5.45
N LEU A 35 -1.92 -7.62 6.22
CA LEU A 35 -2.16 -7.56 7.65
C LEU A 35 -1.03 -6.80 8.37
N ALA A 36 0.23 -7.11 8.04
CA ALA A 36 1.38 -6.40 8.57
C ALA A 36 1.32 -4.90 8.23
N LEU A 37 0.98 -4.57 6.98
CA LEU A 37 0.83 -3.19 6.53
C LEU A 37 -0.32 -2.45 7.25
N ALA A 38 -1.52 -3.03 7.27
CA ALA A 38 -2.68 -2.41 7.93
C ALA A 38 -2.48 -2.25 9.44
N ALA A 39 -1.91 -3.27 10.11
CA ALA A 39 -1.62 -3.21 11.54
C ALA A 39 -0.65 -2.06 11.86
N ARG A 40 0.41 -1.91 11.07
CA ARG A 40 1.36 -0.80 11.20
C ARG A 40 0.71 0.56 10.95
N MET A 41 -0.23 0.65 10.02
CA MET A 41 -0.88 1.92 9.69
C MET A 41 -1.93 2.35 10.72
N LEU A 42 -2.73 1.41 11.20
CA LEU A 42 -3.85 1.68 12.09
C LEU A 42 -3.43 1.68 13.56
N ALA A 43 -2.30 1.03 13.88
CA ALA A 43 -1.91 0.70 15.25
C ALA A 43 -3.01 -0.05 16.01
N ASP A 44 -3.78 -0.86 15.30
CA ASP A 44 -4.91 -1.65 15.80
C ASP A 44 -5.02 -2.94 14.98
N ASN A 45 -4.71 -4.08 15.60
CA ASN A 45 -4.74 -5.38 14.94
C ASN A 45 -6.15 -5.81 14.57
N SER A 46 -7.16 -5.49 15.38
CA SER A 46 -8.56 -5.86 15.09
C SER A 46 -9.08 -5.07 13.89
N ALA A 47 -8.77 -3.77 13.84
CA ALA A 47 -9.08 -2.96 12.67
C ALA A 47 -8.33 -3.45 11.42
N ALA A 48 -7.06 -3.87 11.56
CA ALA A 48 -6.29 -4.41 10.45
C ALA A 48 -6.91 -5.68 9.85
N GLU A 49 -7.28 -6.66 10.69
CA GLU A 49 -7.94 -7.89 10.24
C GLU A 49 -9.26 -7.60 9.51
N ALA A 50 -10.06 -6.67 10.02
CA ALA A 50 -11.30 -6.26 9.39
C ALA A 50 -11.03 -5.64 8.00
N ILE A 51 -10.04 -4.76 7.90
CA ILE A 51 -9.65 -4.12 6.63
C ILE A 51 -9.19 -5.16 5.61
N VAL A 52 -8.34 -6.11 6.00
CA VAL A 52 -7.87 -7.17 5.09
C VAL A 52 -9.04 -8.01 4.60
N ARG A 53 -9.93 -8.43 5.50
CA ARG A 53 -11.13 -9.21 5.15
C ARG A 53 -12.02 -8.47 4.15
N ASP A 54 -12.32 -7.21 4.44
CA ASP A 54 -13.15 -6.37 3.56
C ASP A 54 -12.47 -6.12 2.21
N THR A 55 -11.14 -5.99 2.20
CA THR A 55 -10.35 -5.87 0.98
C THR A 55 -10.53 -7.09 0.08
N PHE A 56 -10.42 -8.31 0.62
CA PHE A 56 -10.60 -9.53 -0.17
C PHE A 56 -12.04 -9.70 -0.68
N ILE A 57 -13.03 -9.27 0.10
CA ILE A 57 -14.43 -9.23 -0.36
C ILE A 57 -14.57 -8.27 -1.56
N LEU A 58 -13.92 -7.10 -1.50
CA LEU A 58 -13.95 -6.12 -2.59
C LEU A 58 -13.16 -6.58 -3.81
N ILE A 59 -12.01 -7.24 -3.63
CA ILE A 59 -11.25 -7.86 -4.72
C ILE A 59 -12.14 -8.86 -5.44
N TRP A 60 -12.79 -9.78 -4.71
CA TRP A 60 -13.69 -10.77 -5.31
C TRP A 60 -14.83 -10.13 -6.11
N LYS A 61 -15.49 -9.12 -5.54
CA LYS A 61 -16.62 -8.44 -6.19
C LYS A 61 -16.22 -7.62 -7.41
N ASN A 62 -15.02 -7.06 -7.41
CA ASN A 62 -14.58 -6.09 -8.41
C ASN A 62 -13.48 -6.66 -9.33
N ALA A 63 -13.13 -7.94 -9.24
CA ALA A 63 -12.04 -8.52 -10.01
C ALA A 63 -12.19 -8.30 -11.54
N SER A 64 -13.44 -8.24 -12.03
CA SER A 64 -13.74 -7.96 -13.44
C SER A 64 -13.48 -6.51 -13.87
N SER A 65 -13.32 -5.57 -12.93
CA SER A 65 -13.00 -4.17 -13.21
C SER A 65 -11.49 -3.90 -13.21
N TYR A 66 -10.65 -4.93 -13.02
CA TYR A 66 -9.21 -4.76 -13.18
C TYR A 66 -8.87 -4.51 -14.65
N ASP A 67 -8.11 -3.44 -14.88
CA ASP A 67 -7.61 -3.06 -16.20
C ASP A 67 -6.07 -3.03 -16.17
N ARG A 68 -5.46 -3.84 -17.05
CA ARG A 68 -4.00 -3.95 -17.13
C ARG A 68 -3.33 -2.70 -17.68
N ASP A 69 -4.07 -1.89 -18.44
CA ASP A 69 -3.55 -0.68 -19.08
C ASP A 69 -3.45 0.46 -18.06
N VAL A 70 -4.18 0.37 -16.94
CA VAL A 70 -4.16 1.33 -15.83
C VAL A 70 -3.05 1.01 -14.81
N GLY A 71 -2.67 -0.26 -14.66
CA GLY A 71 -1.61 -0.66 -13.73
C GLY A 71 -1.51 -2.17 -13.51
N THR A 72 -0.55 -2.58 -12.68
CA THR A 72 -0.36 -4.00 -12.34
C THR A 72 -1.51 -4.52 -11.46
N ALA A 73 -1.79 -5.82 -11.53
CA ALA A 73 -2.85 -6.43 -10.75
C ALA A 73 -2.61 -6.28 -9.24
N ARG A 74 -1.36 -6.46 -8.81
CA ARG A 74 -0.95 -6.27 -7.42
C ARG A 74 -1.18 -4.83 -6.96
N ALA A 75 -0.83 -3.84 -7.79
CA ALA A 75 -1.09 -2.44 -7.49
C ALA A 75 -2.59 -2.17 -7.27
N TRP A 76 -3.44 -2.67 -8.18
CA TRP A 76 -4.90 -2.55 -8.07
C TRP A 76 -5.46 -3.21 -6.80
N ILE A 77 -4.94 -4.37 -6.40
CA ILE A 77 -5.31 -5.02 -5.14
C ILE A 77 -5.02 -4.11 -3.93
N TYR A 78 -3.85 -3.45 -3.91
CA TYR A 78 -3.46 -2.57 -2.80
C TYR A 78 -4.16 -1.22 -2.81
N SER A 79 -4.65 -0.73 -3.95
CA SER A 79 -5.48 0.48 -4.00
C SER A 79 -6.77 0.30 -3.19
N ILE A 80 -7.42 -0.86 -3.33
CA ILE A 80 -8.63 -1.23 -2.59
C ILE A 80 -8.33 -1.22 -1.08
N MET A 81 -7.26 -1.90 -0.68
CA MET A 81 -6.83 -1.97 0.72
C MET A 81 -6.58 -0.57 1.28
N ARG A 82 -5.84 0.26 0.54
CA ARG A 82 -5.58 1.63 0.96
C ARG A 82 -6.86 2.41 1.18
N TYR A 83 -7.80 2.37 0.23
CA TYR A 83 -9.01 3.17 0.32
C TYR A 83 -9.74 2.83 1.63
N ARG A 84 -9.72 1.56 2.02
CA ARG A 84 -10.25 1.10 3.30
C ARG A 84 -9.46 1.67 4.49
N VAL A 85 -8.13 1.57 4.47
CA VAL A 85 -7.27 2.10 5.54
C VAL A 85 -7.44 3.61 5.71
N MET A 86 -7.46 4.37 4.61
CA MET A 86 -7.64 5.83 4.64
C MET A 86 -8.99 6.24 5.20
N ASN A 87 -10.07 5.59 4.75
CA ASN A 87 -11.39 5.83 5.33
C ASN A 87 -11.42 5.56 6.83
N ARG A 88 -10.75 4.49 7.29
CA ARG A 88 -10.65 4.18 8.71
C ARG A 88 -9.86 5.24 9.48
N LEU A 89 -8.74 5.72 8.94
CA LEU A 89 -7.93 6.76 9.56
C LEU A 89 -8.65 8.12 9.62
N SER A 90 -9.41 8.47 8.58
CA SER A 90 -10.27 9.64 8.59
C SER A 90 -11.35 9.55 9.67
N GLN A 91 -11.97 8.37 9.85
CA GLN A 91 -12.93 8.14 10.95
C GLN A 91 -12.29 8.26 12.34
N MET A 92 -10.99 7.99 12.45
CA MET A 92 -10.22 8.15 13.69
C MET A 92 -9.70 9.58 13.92
N GLY A 93 -10.00 10.53 13.02
CA GLY A 93 -9.60 11.94 13.15
C GLY A 93 -8.11 12.22 12.86
N ARG A 94 -7.41 11.32 12.16
CA ARG A 94 -5.95 11.38 11.95
C ARG A 94 -5.56 11.83 10.53
N SER A 95 -6.04 12.99 10.06
CA SER A 95 -5.74 13.49 8.71
C SER A 95 -5.04 14.86 8.77
N SER A 96 -3.78 14.95 8.35
CA SER A 96 -2.99 16.19 8.40
C SER A 96 -3.00 17.00 7.09
N PRO A 97 -3.12 18.35 7.15
CA PRO A 97 -3.02 19.27 6.01
C PRO A 97 -1.64 19.94 5.96
N ALA A 98 -0.75 19.55 5.04
CA ALA A 98 0.48 20.32 4.80
C ALA A 98 0.96 20.15 3.35
N LEU A 99 1.21 21.27 2.66
CA LEU A 99 1.63 21.37 1.26
C LEU A 99 2.40 22.68 1.05
N LYS A 100 3.67 22.61 0.62
CA LYS A 100 4.33 23.55 -0.33
C LYS A 100 5.55 22.91 -1.05
N THR A 101 5.45 22.86 -2.38
CA THR A 101 6.46 22.99 -3.45
C THR A 101 7.56 21.93 -3.74
N ASN A 102 7.40 21.33 -4.94
CA ASN A 102 8.32 21.05 -6.08
C ASN A 102 9.73 20.46 -5.87
N TRP A 103 9.92 19.15 -6.16
CA TRP A 103 11.18 18.52 -6.61
C TRP A 103 10.93 17.21 -7.41
N GLN A 104 11.96 16.80 -8.17
CA GLN A 104 11.99 15.74 -9.18
C GLN A 104 11.79 14.32 -8.63
N ASP A 105 11.28 13.45 -9.50
CA ASP A 105 10.89 12.07 -9.24
C ASP A 105 12.11 11.14 -9.15
N ASP A 106 12.31 10.52 -7.98
CA ASP A 106 12.89 9.19 -7.82
C ASP A 106 12.45 8.64 -6.46
N LEU A 107 11.47 7.73 -6.47
CA LEU A 107 11.26 6.84 -5.33
C LEU A 107 12.29 5.73 -5.45
N PRO A 108 13.10 5.45 -4.42
CA PRO A 108 13.88 4.23 -4.40
C PRO A 108 12.89 3.06 -4.39
N LEU A 109 12.79 2.37 -5.53
CA LEU A 109 12.14 1.07 -5.64
C LEU A 109 13.00 0.08 -4.85
N PRO A 110 12.54 -0.48 -3.71
CA PRO A 110 13.38 -1.44 -3.02
C PRO A 110 13.40 -2.73 -3.82
N SER A 111 14.59 -3.13 -4.23
CA SER A 111 14.84 -4.45 -4.75
C SER A 111 14.87 -5.40 -3.56
N ASN A 112 13.83 -6.22 -3.42
CA ASN A 112 13.81 -7.49 -2.70
C ASN A 112 14.31 -7.51 -1.24
N ALA A 113 13.37 -7.76 -0.33
CA ALA A 113 13.54 -8.53 0.91
C ALA A 113 14.37 -7.95 2.08
N GLU A 114 13.89 -8.33 3.28
CA GLU A 114 14.38 -8.06 4.64
C GLU A 114 14.15 -6.63 5.16
N ASP A 115 13.25 -6.52 6.15
CA ASP A 115 13.00 -5.30 6.91
C ASP A 115 14.29 -4.91 7.68
N PRO A 116 14.95 -3.77 7.38
CA PRO A 116 16.05 -3.28 8.20
C PRO A 116 15.52 -2.99 9.60
N PRO A 117 16.10 -3.59 10.66
CA PRO A 117 15.69 -3.29 12.02
C PRO A 117 15.90 -1.80 12.30
N GLY A 118 14.81 -1.08 12.57
CA GLY A 118 14.84 0.36 12.89
C GLY A 118 13.90 1.22 12.04
N ILE A 119 13.64 0.85 10.78
CA ILE A 119 12.69 1.60 9.91
C ILE A 119 11.26 1.53 10.49
N ILE A 120 10.87 0.38 11.03
CA ILE A 120 9.54 0.13 11.58
C ILE A 120 9.21 1.04 12.77
N GLY A 121 10.17 1.26 13.67
CA GLY A 121 9.98 2.13 14.84
C GLY A 121 9.76 3.59 14.42
N LYS A 122 10.58 4.07 13.48
CA LYS A 122 10.51 5.45 13.00
C LYS A 122 9.28 5.72 12.13
N LEU A 123 8.83 4.74 11.35
CA LEU A 123 7.58 4.87 10.60
C LEU A 123 6.38 5.11 11.53
N ASN A 124 6.38 4.58 12.76
CA ASN A 124 5.30 4.82 13.72
C ASN A 124 5.21 6.26 14.22
N GLU A 125 6.27 7.07 14.08
CA GLU A 125 6.28 8.49 14.43
C GLU A 125 5.59 9.36 13.38
N LEU A 126 5.41 8.83 12.16
CA LEU A 126 4.74 9.52 11.06
C LEU A 126 3.21 9.58 11.25
N ASP A 127 2.59 10.63 10.71
CA ASP A 127 1.13 10.63 10.54
C ASP A 127 0.72 9.45 9.63
N PRO A 128 -0.35 8.69 9.94
CA PRO A 128 -0.75 7.54 9.12
C PRO A 128 -0.99 7.87 7.63
N ALA A 129 -1.38 9.11 7.31
CA ALA A 129 -1.49 9.60 5.94
C ALA A 129 -0.14 9.72 5.21
N GLN A 130 0.94 9.99 5.93
CA GLN A 130 2.31 10.10 5.40
C GLN A 130 3.04 8.75 5.37
N ARG A 131 2.69 7.85 6.30
CA ARG A 131 3.23 6.49 6.39
C ARG A 131 2.82 5.63 5.19
N LEU A 132 1.62 5.86 4.65
CA LEU A 132 1.04 5.02 3.60
C LEU A 132 1.83 5.04 2.28
N PRO A 133 2.13 6.21 1.67
CA PRO A 133 2.88 6.23 0.41
C PRO A 133 4.28 5.64 0.53
N ILE A 134 4.97 5.85 1.66
CA ILE A 134 6.29 5.24 1.90
C ILE A 134 6.17 3.74 1.97
N LEU A 135 5.22 3.21 2.74
CA LEU A 135 5.02 1.76 2.84
C LEU A 135 4.61 1.15 1.50
N MET A 136 3.84 1.87 0.67
CA MET A 136 3.46 1.41 -0.66
C MET A 136 4.63 1.40 -1.64
N ALA A 137 5.44 2.44 -1.66
CA ALA A 137 6.69 2.44 -2.41
C ALA A 137 7.62 1.32 -1.92
N TYR A 138 7.70 1.15 -0.60
CA TYR A 138 8.62 0.22 0.04
C TYR A 138 8.25 -1.25 -0.18
N TYR A 139 7.02 -1.64 0.13
CA TYR A 139 6.56 -3.04 0.02
C TYR A 139 6.16 -3.45 -1.40
N HIS A 140 5.87 -2.49 -2.29
CA HIS A 140 5.29 -2.80 -3.60
C HIS A 140 6.04 -2.19 -4.79
N GLY A 141 7.11 -1.43 -4.56
CA GLY A 141 7.88 -0.81 -5.66
C GLY A 141 7.00 0.08 -6.54
N LEU A 142 6.05 0.79 -5.95
CA LEU A 142 5.16 1.68 -6.70
C LEU A 142 5.80 3.06 -6.85
N ASN A 143 5.73 3.62 -8.06
CA ASN A 143 6.17 4.99 -8.32
C ASN A 143 5.08 6.01 -7.92
N TYR A 144 5.40 7.31 -7.91
CA TYR A 144 4.47 8.34 -7.45
C TYR A 144 3.20 8.46 -8.30
N GLU A 145 3.30 8.21 -9.60
CA GLU A 145 2.16 8.24 -10.52
C GLU A 145 1.24 7.04 -10.29
N GLN A 146 1.81 5.85 -10.16
CA GLN A 146 1.07 4.64 -9.80
C GLN A 146 0.41 4.83 -8.45
N ILE A 147 1.12 5.34 -7.44
CA ILE A 147 0.52 5.71 -6.17
C ILE A 147 -0.59 6.74 -6.42
N ALA A 148 -0.37 7.87 -7.08
CA ALA A 148 -1.42 8.87 -7.34
C ALA A 148 -2.71 8.28 -7.96
N THR A 149 -2.55 7.48 -9.02
CA THR A 149 -3.63 6.80 -9.74
C THR A 149 -4.38 5.83 -8.84
N LEU A 150 -3.67 4.96 -8.14
CA LEU A 150 -4.25 3.95 -7.23
C LEU A 150 -4.93 4.59 -6.03
N THR A 151 -4.41 5.73 -5.61
CA THR A 151 -4.80 6.35 -4.36
C THR A 151 -5.92 7.37 -4.53
N HIS A 152 -6.22 7.73 -5.78
CA HIS A 152 -7.03 8.88 -6.17
C HIS A 152 -6.65 10.18 -5.44
N VAL A 153 -5.39 10.25 -4.99
CA VAL A 153 -4.80 11.43 -4.38
C VAL A 153 -3.90 12.05 -5.43
N PRO A 154 -3.98 13.38 -5.67
CA PRO A 154 -3.13 14.04 -6.64
C PRO A 154 -1.66 13.69 -6.40
N GLN A 155 -0.92 13.40 -7.47
CA GLN A 155 0.51 13.05 -7.38
C GLN A 155 1.31 14.07 -6.57
N ALA A 156 0.97 15.35 -6.68
CA ALA A 156 1.56 16.43 -5.88
C ALA A 156 1.39 16.23 -4.36
N GLN A 157 0.23 15.72 -3.93
CA GLN A 157 -0.04 15.42 -2.52
C GLN A 157 0.68 14.15 -2.06
N ILE A 158 0.80 13.12 -2.92
CA ILE A 158 1.61 11.93 -2.63
C ILE A 158 3.09 12.30 -2.45
N LYS A 159 3.66 13.11 -3.37
CA LYS A 159 5.03 13.63 -3.25
C LYS A 159 5.23 14.34 -1.92
N THR A 160 4.29 15.22 -1.57
CA THR A 160 4.34 15.96 -0.30
C THR A 160 4.34 15.04 0.92
N GLN A 161 3.48 14.01 0.91
CA GLN A 161 3.41 13.01 1.99
C GLN A 161 4.71 12.23 2.13
N VAL A 162 5.33 11.82 1.01
CA VAL A 162 6.61 11.11 1.02
C VAL A 162 7.74 12.01 1.48
N HIS A 163 7.84 13.25 1.00
CA HIS A 163 8.88 14.17 1.44
C HIS A 163 8.77 14.51 2.93
N ALA A 164 7.57 14.76 3.43
CA ALA A 164 7.35 15.00 4.86
C ALA A 164 7.78 13.78 5.70
N ALA A 165 7.47 12.57 5.23
CA ALA A 165 7.88 11.36 5.90
C ALA A 165 9.39 11.12 5.83
N LEU A 166 10.03 11.37 4.69
CA LEU A 166 11.49 11.27 4.54
C LEU A 166 12.23 12.30 5.41
N ALA A 167 11.70 13.52 5.57
CA ALA A 167 12.29 14.53 6.45
C ALA A 167 12.39 14.02 7.90
N VAL A 168 11.29 13.46 8.43
CA VAL A 168 11.24 12.85 9.77
C VAL A 168 12.21 11.65 9.86
N LEU A 169 12.33 10.86 8.80
CA LEU A 169 13.27 9.73 8.78
C LEU A 169 14.75 10.17 8.70
N SER A 170 15.03 11.29 8.02
CA SER A 170 16.38 11.82 7.74
C SER A 170 16.99 12.64 8.89
N GLU A 171 16.18 13.27 9.74
CA GLU A 171 16.68 14.00 10.93
C GLU A 171 17.42 13.09 11.93
N VAL A 172 17.27 11.77 11.79
CA VAL A 172 17.83 10.78 12.70
C VAL A 172 19.12 10.14 12.16
N GLU A 173 19.58 10.49 10.96
CA GLU A 173 20.89 10.02 10.45
C GLU A 173 22.07 10.86 10.98
N SER A 174 21.79 11.92 11.75
CA SER A 174 22.77 12.84 12.34
C SER A 174 22.89 12.76 13.88
N ALA A 175 22.42 11.68 14.51
CA ALA A 175 22.54 11.44 15.95
C ALA A 175 23.07 10.02 16.22
#